data_AF-A0A426TW99-F1
#
_entry.id   AF-A0A426TW99-F1
#
_cell.length_a   1.000
_cell.length_b   1.000
_cell.length_c   1.000
_cell.angle_alpha   90.00
_cell.angle_beta   90.00
_cell.angle_gamma   90.00
#
_symmetry.space_group_name_H-M   'P 1'
#
loop_
_entity.id
_entity.type
_entity.pdbx_description
1 polymer ?
#
loop_
_entity_poly.entity_id
_entity_poly.type
_entity_poly.pdbx_seq_one_letter_code
_entity_poly.pdbx_strand_id
1 'polypeptide(L)'
;MMRGKEQGGTTTLPSTVTASASAALPGRAEFGHDHFAYIDGQRMRVGATRTLRPLDGESGCAFRQRVDTLVHQLLACGTLEIDEEIRGGIVVQAIIRLHSPPEPAPIYDDHRLAGGRPAGARGRRGGS
;
A
#
# COMPACT_ATOMS: atom_id res chain seq x y z
N MET A 1 -30.32 4.10 62.79
CA MET A 1 -30.42 5.52 62.40
C MET A 1 -29.46 5.79 61.25
N MET A 2 -29.98 6.30 60.14
CA MET A 2 -29.29 6.55 58.87
C MET A 2 -28.39 7.79 58.92
N ARG A 3 -27.27 7.78 58.18
CA ARG A 3 -26.73 8.95 57.44
C ARG A 3 -26.07 8.46 56.16
N GLY A 4 -26.61 8.88 55.01
CA GLY A 4 -25.93 8.79 53.72
C GLY A 4 -25.14 10.07 53.43
N LYS A 5 -24.24 10.02 52.43
CA LYS A 5 -23.91 11.06 51.44
C LYS A 5 -23.18 10.40 50.25
N GLU A 6 -23.81 10.32 49.08
CA GLU A 6 -23.57 11.18 47.89
C GLU A 6 -22.26 10.78 47.16
N GLN A 7 -22.32 9.76 46.29
CA GLN A 7 -22.32 9.83 44.81
C GLN A 7 -21.07 10.50 44.19
N GLY A 8 -20.00 9.71 44.01
CA GLY A 8 -18.91 10.03 43.10
C GLY A 8 -19.27 9.58 41.68
N GLY A 9 -19.68 10.52 40.84
CA GLY A 9 -19.86 10.28 39.41
C GLY A 9 -18.50 10.15 38.72
N THR A 10 -18.09 8.92 38.42
CA THR A 10 -17.02 8.66 37.46
C THR A 10 -17.58 8.82 36.05
N THR A 11 -17.43 10.02 35.49
CA THR A 11 -17.59 10.24 34.05
C THR A 11 -16.45 9.53 33.34
N THR A 12 -16.66 8.28 32.94
CA THR A 12 -15.75 7.57 32.04
C THR A 12 -16.01 8.11 30.64
N LEU A 13 -15.18 9.05 30.18
CA LEU A 13 -15.16 9.44 28.78
C LEU A 13 -14.79 8.20 27.95
N PRO A 14 -15.46 7.92 26.81
CA PRO A 14 -14.99 6.89 25.90
C PRO A 14 -13.63 7.36 25.35
N SER A 15 -12.55 6.74 25.82
CA SER A 15 -11.25 6.88 25.19
C SER A 15 -11.32 6.15 23.86
N THR A 16 -11.66 6.86 22.79
CA THR A 16 -11.46 6.38 21.43
C THR A 16 -9.95 6.28 21.22
N VAL A 17 -9.40 5.10 21.48
CA VAL A 17 -8.06 4.74 21.01
C VAL A 17 -8.21 4.51 19.53
N THR A 18 -8.02 5.56 18.73
CA THR A 18 -7.79 5.40 17.30
C THR A 18 -6.43 4.72 17.18
N ALA A 19 -6.44 3.39 17.13
CA ALA A 19 -5.29 2.62 16.74
C ALA A 19 -4.99 3.00 15.29
N SER A 20 -4.09 3.97 15.10
CA SER A 20 -3.42 4.21 13.84
C SER A 20 -2.43 3.07 13.61
N ALA A 21 -2.94 1.85 13.51
CA ALA A 21 -2.23 0.77 12.86
C ALA A 21 -2.28 1.12 11.36
N SER A 22 -1.42 2.06 10.96
CA SER A 22 -0.80 1.95 9.66
C SER A 22 -0.02 0.65 9.75
N ALA A 23 -0.68 -0.47 9.45
CA ALA A 23 0.00 -1.69 9.08
C ALA A 23 0.66 -1.35 7.75
N ALA A 24 1.78 -0.63 7.86
CA ALA A 24 2.71 -0.46 6.78
C ALA A 24 3.06 -1.89 6.41
N LEU A 25 2.53 -2.33 5.26
CA LEU A 25 2.88 -3.62 4.68
C LEU A 25 4.40 -3.73 4.82
N PRO A 26 4.94 -4.80 5.43
CA PRO A 26 6.37 -4.96 5.51
C PRO A 26 6.92 -4.86 4.08
N GLY A 27 7.86 -3.92 3.87
CA GLY A 27 8.33 -3.59 2.52
C GLY A 27 7.36 -2.75 1.68
N ARG A 28 6.58 -1.83 2.25
CA ARG A 28 5.66 -0.93 1.50
C ARG A 28 6.33 -0.20 0.34
N ALA A 29 7.59 0.18 0.47
CA ALA A 29 8.38 0.79 -0.61
C ALA A 29 8.74 -0.20 -1.74
N GLU A 30 8.58 -1.50 -1.49
CA GLU A 30 8.93 -2.59 -2.39
C GLU A 30 7.74 -3.11 -3.21
N PHE A 31 6.51 -2.69 -2.87
CA PHE A 31 5.32 -2.93 -3.68
C PHE A 31 5.25 -1.91 -4.82
N GLY A 32 5.02 -2.41 -6.04
CA GLY A 32 5.04 -1.59 -7.23
C GLY A 32 3.79 -0.74 -7.41
N HIS A 33 2.64 -1.19 -6.90
CA HIS A 33 1.34 -0.51 -6.99
C HIS A 33 0.45 -0.84 -5.79
N ASP A 34 -0.14 0.19 -5.18
CA ASP A 34 -1.22 0.05 -4.18
C ASP A 34 -2.58 0.05 -4.89
N HIS A 35 -3.54 -0.73 -4.39
CA HIS A 35 -4.94 -0.75 -4.85
C HIS A 35 -5.82 0.07 -3.92
N PHE A 36 -6.69 0.90 -4.50
CA PHE A 36 -7.59 1.77 -3.75
C PHE A 36 -9.04 1.59 -4.20
N ALA A 37 -9.97 1.68 -3.24
CA ALA A 37 -11.40 1.75 -3.47
C ALA A 37 -11.99 2.95 -2.72
N TYR A 38 -13.12 3.47 -3.22
CA TYR A 38 -13.90 4.46 -2.48
C TYR A 38 -15.03 3.74 -1.75
N ILE A 39 -15.04 3.86 -0.42
CA ILE A 39 -16.07 3.27 0.46
C ILE A 39 -16.62 4.43 1.30
N ASP A 40 -17.93 4.65 1.27
CA ASP A 40 -18.60 5.73 1.99
C ASP A 40 -18.00 7.13 1.77
N GLY A 41 -17.54 7.40 0.54
CA GLY A 41 -16.92 8.67 0.17
C GLY A 41 -15.46 8.84 0.63
N GLN A 42 -14.88 7.85 1.31
CA GLN A 42 -13.50 7.84 1.76
C GLN A 42 -12.64 6.92 0.87
N ARG A 43 -11.42 7.37 0.54
CA ARG A 43 -10.44 6.54 -0.17
C ARG A 43 -9.81 5.54 0.80
N MET A 44 -9.98 4.26 0.49
CA MET A 44 -9.46 3.14 1.27
C MET A 44 -8.44 2.38 0.42
N ARG A 45 -7.31 1.99 1.02
CA ARG A 45 -6.40 1.00 0.43
C ARG A 45 -6.98 -0.38 0.67
N VAL A 46 -7.10 -1.18 -0.38
CA VAL A 46 -7.71 -2.53 -0.34
C VAL A 46 -6.72 -3.63 -0.73
N GLY A 47 -5.47 -3.25 -1.02
CA GLY A 47 -4.45 -4.21 -1.38
C GLY A 47 -3.21 -3.57 -2.00
N ALA A 48 -2.32 -4.43 -2.47
CA ALA A 48 -1.13 -4.04 -3.22
C ALA A 48 -0.70 -5.14 -4.20
N THR A 49 0.05 -4.77 -5.23
CA THR A 49 0.66 -5.68 -6.18
C THR A 49 2.16 -5.47 -6.25
N ARG A 50 2.89 -6.58 -6.30
CA ARG A 50 4.34 -6.61 -6.50
C ARG A 50 4.68 -7.56 -7.62
N THR A 51 5.59 -7.10 -8.49
CA THR A 51 6.15 -7.92 -9.55
C THR A 51 7.61 -8.20 -9.21
N LEU A 52 7.97 -9.49 -9.17
CA LEU A 52 9.32 -9.97 -8.97
C LEU A 52 9.85 -10.57 -10.27
N ARG A 53 11.12 -10.30 -10.55
CA ARG A 53 11.89 -10.97 -11.60
C ARG A 53 13.13 -11.61 -10.98
N PRO A 54 13.66 -12.68 -11.59
CA PRO A 54 14.97 -13.20 -11.23
C PRO A 54 16.02 -12.10 -11.32
N LEU A 55 16.96 -12.10 -10.37
CA LEU A 55 18.15 -11.25 -10.42
C LEU A 55 19.17 -11.83 -11.41
N ASP A 56 20.12 -11.01 -11.85
CA ASP A 56 21.20 -11.46 -12.74
C ASP A 56 22.02 -12.57 -12.07
N GLY A 57 22.07 -13.75 -12.72
CA GLY A 57 22.75 -14.93 -12.19
C GLY A 57 21.99 -15.69 -11.09
N GLU A 58 20.76 -15.29 -10.74
CA GLU A 58 19.92 -16.02 -9.79
C GLU A 58 19.44 -17.35 -10.40
N SER A 59 19.63 -18.44 -9.68
CA SER A 59 19.06 -19.74 -10.09
C SER A 59 17.53 -19.72 -9.95
N GLY A 60 16.82 -20.49 -10.78
CA GLY A 60 15.35 -20.59 -10.69
C GLY A 60 14.86 -21.08 -9.32
N CYS A 61 15.63 -21.94 -8.64
CA CYS A 61 15.32 -22.39 -7.28
C CYS A 61 15.45 -21.27 -6.26
N ALA A 62 16.51 -20.46 -6.35
CA ALA A 62 16.71 -19.31 -5.46
C ALA A 62 15.61 -18.25 -5.66
N PHE A 63 15.22 -18.01 -6.93
CA PHE A 63 14.11 -17.12 -7.24
C PHE A 63 12.79 -17.57 -6.59
N ARG A 64 12.45 -18.86 -6.74
CA ARG A 64 11.24 -19.44 -6.12
C ARG A 64 11.27 -19.33 -4.60
N GLN A 65 12.39 -19.66 -3.96
CA GLN A 65 12.52 -19.55 -2.51
C GLN A 65 12.35 -18.10 -2.02
N ARG A 66 12.84 -17.12 -2.78
CA ARG A 66 12.63 -15.70 -2.49
C ARG A 66 11.18 -15.27 -2.64
N VAL A 67 10.48 -15.77 -3.66
CA VAL A 67 9.03 -15.57 -3.84
C VAL A 67 8.27 -16.19 -2.66
N ASP A 68 8.55 -17.44 -2.31
CA ASP A 68 7.89 -18.15 -1.20
C ASP A 68 8.11 -17.45 0.14
N THR A 69 9.33 -16.98 0.41
CA THR A 69 9.66 -16.24 1.63
C THR A 69 8.81 -14.97 1.74
N LEU A 70 8.67 -14.24 0.64
CA LEU A 70 7.83 -13.03 0.61
C LEU A 70 6.35 -13.37 0.81
N VAL A 71 5.86 -14.43 0.14
CA VAL A 71 4.48 -14.90 0.30
C VAL A 71 4.20 -15.23 1.76
N HIS A 72 5.08 -15.99 2.41
CA HIS A 72 4.94 -16.34 3.83
C HIS A 72 4.87 -15.12 4.76
N GLN A 73 5.66 -14.08 4.47
CA GLN A 73 5.62 -12.83 5.25
C GLN A 73 4.28 -12.08 5.09
N LEU A 74 3.65 -12.20 3.93
CA LEU A 74 2.42 -11.47 3.60
C LEU A 74 1.13 -12.23 3.95
N LEU A 75 1.20 -13.53 4.25
CA LEU A 75 0.03 -14.34 4.63
C LEU A 75 -0.70 -13.78 5.86
N ALA A 76 0.01 -13.12 6.77
CA ALA A 76 -0.59 -12.49 7.94
C ALA A 76 -1.35 -11.18 7.62
N CYS A 77 -1.15 -10.62 6.43
CA CYS A 77 -1.68 -9.30 6.05
C CYS A 77 -2.98 -9.36 5.23
N GLY A 78 -3.36 -10.53 4.71
CA GLY A 78 -4.57 -10.67 3.89
C GLY A 78 -4.56 -11.89 2.98
N THR A 79 -5.43 -11.86 1.98
CA THR A 79 -5.54 -12.92 0.95
C THR A 79 -4.53 -12.66 -0.16
N LEU A 80 -3.81 -13.70 -0.60
CA LEU A 80 -2.78 -13.59 -1.63
C LEU A 80 -3.16 -14.34 -2.89
N GLU A 81 -2.85 -13.74 -4.04
CA GLU A 81 -2.85 -14.37 -5.35
C GLU A 81 -1.44 -14.29 -5.94
N ILE A 82 -1.01 -15.36 -6.61
CA ILE A 82 0.32 -15.44 -7.22
C ILE A 82 0.15 -15.91 -8.67
N ASP A 83 0.63 -15.12 -9.62
CA ASP A 83 0.76 -15.50 -11.02
C ASP A 83 2.23 -15.65 -11.39
N GLU A 84 2.62 -16.82 -11.89
CA GLU A 84 3.96 -17.07 -12.43
C GLU A 84 3.95 -17.01 -13.97
N GLU A 85 4.91 -16.28 -14.54
CA GLU A 85 5.22 -16.37 -15.96
C GLU A 85 6.37 -17.36 -16.17
N ILE A 86 6.12 -18.40 -16.96
CA ILE A 86 7.09 -19.46 -17.25
C ILE A 86 7.49 -19.40 -18.73
N ARG A 87 8.79 -19.40 -19.00
CA ARG A 87 9.36 -19.50 -20.36
C ARG A 87 10.42 -20.58 -20.40
N GLY A 88 10.29 -21.54 -21.31
CA GLY A 88 11.25 -22.66 -21.43
C GLY A 88 11.39 -23.50 -20.15
N GLY A 89 10.33 -23.60 -19.34
CA GLY A 89 10.34 -24.32 -18.06
C GLY A 89 10.95 -23.55 -16.88
N ILE A 90 11.36 -22.29 -17.07
CA ILE A 90 11.93 -21.43 -16.03
C ILE A 90 10.93 -20.32 -15.70
N VAL A 91 10.75 -20.02 -14.41
CA VAL A 91 9.95 -18.86 -13.98
C VAL A 91 10.75 -17.59 -14.25
N VAL A 92 10.23 -16.72 -15.11
CA VAL A 92 10.86 -15.45 -15.50
C VAL A 92 10.25 -14.24 -14.80
N GLN A 93 9.07 -14.41 -14.21
CA GLN A 93 8.38 -13.36 -13.46
C GLN A 93 7.38 -13.99 -12.50
N ALA A 94 7.20 -13.37 -11.33
CA ALA A 94 6.11 -13.68 -10.41
C ALA A 94 5.37 -12.39 -10.04
N ILE A 95 4.05 -12.38 -10.14
CA ILE A 95 3.19 -11.27 -9.75
C ILE A 95 2.42 -11.71 -8.50
N ILE A 96 2.62 -10.99 -7.41
CA ILE A 96 1.94 -11.23 -6.14
C ILE A 96 0.91 -10.12 -5.94
N ARG A 97 -0.36 -10.48 -5.78
CA ARG A 97 -1.43 -9.56 -5.40
C ARG A 97 -1.87 -9.87 -3.98
N LEU A 98 -1.87 -8.85 -3.14
CA LEU A 98 -2.39 -8.90 -1.79
C LEU A 98 -3.72 -8.16 -1.76
N HIS A 99 -4.74 -8.84 -1.28
CA HIS A 99 -6.04 -8.28 -0.93
C HIS A 99 -6.11 -8.18 0.59
N SER A 100 -6.10 -6.95 1.11
CA SER A 100 -6.19 -6.66 2.53
C SER A 100 -7.57 -6.09 2.87
N PRO A 101 -8.01 -6.16 4.13
CA PRO A 101 -9.14 -5.38 4.61
C PRO A 101 -8.96 -3.89 4.24
N PRO A 102 -10.05 -3.16 3.94
CA PRO A 102 -9.96 -1.75 3.60
C PRO A 102 -9.37 -0.93 4.75
N GLU A 103 -8.28 -0.21 4.48
CA GLU A 103 -7.63 0.69 5.44
C GLU A 103 -7.70 2.13 4.93
N PRO A 104 -7.93 3.14 5.79
CA PRO A 104 -7.87 4.53 5.39
C PRO A 104 -6.55 4.88 4.69
N ALA A 105 -6.64 5.37 3.46
CA ALA A 105 -5.48 5.84 2.71
C ALA A 105 -5.54 7.38 2.63
N PRO A 106 -4.70 8.10 3.40
CA PRO A 106 -4.63 9.55 3.28
C PRO A 106 -4.32 9.93 1.84
N ILE A 107 -5.17 10.79 1.26
CA ILE A 107 -4.85 11.45 0.01
C ILE A 107 -3.78 12.48 0.38
N TYR A 108 -2.52 12.17 0.09
CA TYR A 108 -1.51 13.22 0.06
C TYR A 108 -1.81 14.08 -1.15
N ASP A 109 -2.10 15.36 -0.94
CA ASP A 109 -2.09 16.34 -2.01
C ASP A 109 -0.72 16.24 -2.69
N ASP A 110 -0.73 15.90 -3.98
CA ASP A 110 0.48 15.80 -4.77
C ASP A 110 1.08 17.21 -4.88
N HIS A 111 1.97 17.56 -3.96
CA HIS A 111 2.71 18.83 -3.99
C HIS A 111 3.73 18.90 -5.14
N ARG A 112 3.75 17.91 -6.04
CA ARG A 112 4.45 18.08 -7.32
C ARG A 112 3.84 19.29 -8.01
N LEU A 113 4.63 20.37 -8.08
CA LEU A 113 4.42 21.45 -9.03
C LEU A 113 4.05 20.77 -10.36
N ALA A 114 2.80 20.94 -10.79
CA ALA A 114 2.36 20.46 -12.08
C ALA A 114 3.42 20.90 -13.07
N GLY A 115 4.21 19.94 -13.58
CA GLY A 115 5.36 20.18 -14.42
C GLY A 115 4.87 20.69 -15.76
N GLY A 116 4.38 21.93 -15.78
CA GLY A 116 4.14 22.68 -16.99
C GLY A 116 5.49 22.77 -17.67
N ARG A 117 5.60 22.14 -18.85
CA ARG A 117 6.67 22.48 -19.77
C ARG A 117 6.73 24.01 -19.81
N PRO A 118 7.90 24.65 -19.58
CA PRO A 118 8.00 26.06 -19.95
C PRO A 118 7.59 26.12 -21.42
N ALA A 119 6.50 26.83 -21.70
CA ALA A 119 6.13 27.14 -23.06
C ALA A 119 7.33 27.88 -23.63
N GLY A 120 8.19 27.15 -24.35
CA GLY A 120 9.36 27.71 -25.00
C GLY A 120 8.93 28.96 -25.74
N ALA A 121 9.71 30.03 -25.58
CA ALA A 121 9.41 31.33 -26.16
C ALA A 121 8.94 31.12 -27.61
N ARG A 122 7.70 31.53 -27.91
CA ARG A 122 7.22 31.55 -29.30
C ARG A 122 8.22 32.40 -30.07
N GLY A 123 8.96 31.76 -30.98
CA GLY A 123 9.93 32.43 -31.82
C GLY A 123 9.31 33.69 -32.40
N ARG A 124 9.94 34.83 -32.15
CA ARG A 124 9.57 36.12 -32.72
C ARG A 124 9.72 35.98 -34.23
N ARG A 125 8.62 35.71 -34.94
CA ARG A 125 8.56 35.84 -36.39
C ARG A 125 8.82 37.30 -36.75
N GLY A 126 9.57 37.47 -37.83
CA GLY A 126 10.16 38.73 -38.28
C GLY A 126 9.19 39.89 -38.44
N GLY A 127 9.76 41.08 -38.41
CA GLY A 127 9.11 42.33 -38.74
C GLY A 127 10.17 43.37 -39.06
N SER A 128 10.33 43.62 -40.36
CA SER A 128 10.82 44.84 -41.05
C SER A 128 12.10 45.50 -40.55
#